data_AF-A0A0C3QES1-F1
#
_entry.id   AF-A0A0C3QES1-F1
#
_cell.length_a   1.000
_cell.length_b   1.000
_cell.length_c   1.000
_cell.angle_alpha   90.00
_cell.angle_beta   90.00
_cell.angle_gamma   90.00
#
_symmetry.space_group_name_H-M   'P 1'
#
loop_
_entity.id
_entity.type
_entity.pdbx_description
1 polymer ?
#
loop_
_entity_poly.entity_id
_entity_poly.type
_entity_poly.pdbx_seq_one_letter_code
_entity_poly.pdbx_strand_id
1 'polypeptide(L)'
;MGFATLRDCQGIVVKLHDFDLSKRHESPPANSHWTGTLPFVAIALLENQDADHQIGFDVEALMWTLLWIVRVYEEGKTVNTPFHPHPLKNWFWNCGSLSDIAAHKKAYLLGEPPHPWTNDFYKDLEPDMRSLATMWSDLLWDQTKARRQKGGDFLSDKVYGKPGFLSIQGWMKGEGWDEPWEHCLCKHHCAE
;
A
#
# COMPACT_ATOMS: atom_id res chain seq x y z
N MET A 1 5.64 -14.04 7.85
CA MET A 1 6.78 -13.10 7.77
C MET A 1 7.92 -13.58 8.62
N GLY A 2 9.06 -13.87 8.00
CA GLY A 2 10.32 -14.10 8.71
C GLY A 2 11.23 -12.89 8.50
N PHE A 3 11.71 -12.30 9.59
CA PHE A 3 12.82 -11.35 9.54
C PHE A 3 14.02 -11.98 10.26
N ALA A 4 15.22 -11.67 9.79
CA ALA A 4 16.45 -12.05 10.46
C ALA A 4 17.20 -10.78 10.85
N THR A 5 17.62 -10.70 12.12
CA THR A 5 18.51 -9.64 12.56
C THR A 5 19.96 -10.04 12.28
N LEU A 6 20.68 -9.19 11.58
CA LEU A 6 22.11 -9.35 11.32
C LEU A 6 22.87 -8.73 12.49
N ARG A 7 23.34 -9.56 13.43
CA ARG A 7 23.96 -9.11 14.69
C ARG A 7 25.14 -8.16 14.47
N ASP A 8 25.92 -8.38 13.42
CA ASP A 8 27.17 -7.65 13.18
C ASP A 8 26.96 -6.20 12.74
N CYS A 9 25.78 -5.86 12.20
CA CYS A 9 25.46 -4.47 11.86
C CYS A 9 24.08 -4.02 12.28
N GLN A 10 23.42 -4.79 13.16
CA GLN A 10 22.06 -4.54 13.65
C GLN A 10 21.02 -4.40 12.52
N GLY A 11 21.36 -4.84 11.30
CA GLY A 11 20.49 -4.78 10.14
C GLY A 11 19.32 -5.75 10.26
N ILE A 12 18.22 -5.44 9.59
CA ILE A 12 17.05 -6.33 9.50
C ILE A 12 16.91 -6.79 8.05
N VAL A 13 16.96 -8.10 7.84
CA VAL A 13 16.63 -8.71 6.55
C VAL A 13 15.15 -9.03 6.55
N VAL A 14 14.40 -8.38 5.68
CA VAL A 14 12.98 -8.68 5.42
C VAL A 14 12.89 -9.64 4.24
N LYS A 15 12.33 -10.83 4.47
CA LYS A 15 12.06 -11.80 3.39
C LYS A 15 10.60 -11.70 2.95
N LEU A 16 10.38 -11.26 1.71
CA LEU A 16 9.10 -11.49 1.04
C LEU A 16 8.98 -12.99 0.78
N HIS A 17 7.84 -13.57 1.14
CA HIS A 17 7.58 -15.01 1.12
C HIS A 17 6.14 -15.21 0.64
N ASP A 18 5.77 -16.48 0.45
CA ASP A 18 4.42 -16.87 0.04
C ASP A 18 4.04 -16.33 -1.36
N PHE A 19 4.80 -16.78 -2.36
CA PHE A 19 4.59 -16.47 -3.78
C PHE A 19 3.57 -17.43 -4.44
N ASP A 20 2.79 -18.16 -3.65
CA ASP A 20 1.84 -19.16 -4.15
C ASP A 20 0.72 -18.54 -5.01
N LEU A 21 0.45 -17.25 -4.80
CA LEU A 21 -0.52 -16.45 -5.57
C LEU A 21 0.15 -15.57 -6.65
N SER A 22 1.48 -15.66 -6.81
CA SER A 22 2.20 -14.88 -7.81
C SER A 22 1.95 -15.39 -9.23
N LYS A 23 2.05 -14.49 -10.21
CA LYS A 23 1.92 -14.81 -11.63
C LYS A 23 3.07 -14.23 -12.42
N ARG A 24 3.46 -14.92 -13.50
CA ARG A 24 4.34 -14.32 -14.52
C ARG A 24 3.56 -13.24 -15.26
N HIS A 25 4.20 -12.10 -15.48
CA HIS A 25 3.62 -10.96 -16.20
C HIS A 25 3.15 -11.33 -17.63
N GLU A 26 3.76 -12.32 -18.25
CA GLU A 26 3.44 -12.80 -19.61
C GLU A 26 2.45 -13.97 -19.64
N SER A 27 2.01 -14.45 -18.47
CA SER A 27 1.01 -15.51 -18.44
C SER A 27 -0.28 -15.01 -19.08
N PRO A 28 -0.97 -15.84 -19.88
CA PRO A 28 -2.31 -15.53 -20.35
C PRO A 28 -3.19 -15.14 -19.15
N PRO A 29 -4.19 -14.26 -19.33
CA PRO A 29 -5.17 -13.94 -18.30
C PRO A 29 -6.02 -15.20 -18.02
N ALA A 30 -5.44 -16.13 -17.28
CA ALA A 30 -6.11 -17.32 -16.78
C ALA A 30 -6.75 -16.92 -15.45
N ASN A 31 -8.07 -16.70 -15.53
CA ASN A 31 -9.04 -16.36 -14.49
C ASN A 31 -8.76 -15.04 -13.74
N SER A 32 -9.84 -14.33 -13.45
CA SER A 32 -9.88 -13.18 -12.55
C SER A 32 -9.55 -13.64 -11.13
N HIS A 33 -8.27 -13.66 -10.80
CA HIS A 33 -7.84 -14.00 -9.47
C HIS A 33 -7.88 -12.75 -8.60
N TRP A 34 -9.06 -12.49 -8.07
CA TRP A 34 -9.26 -11.62 -6.92
C TRP A 34 -8.57 -12.31 -5.72
N THR A 35 -7.27 -12.09 -5.58
CA THR A 35 -6.44 -12.69 -4.54
C THR A 35 -5.79 -11.61 -3.71
N GLY A 36 -5.81 -11.79 -2.39
CA GLY A 36 -5.14 -10.89 -1.46
C GLY A 36 -5.84 -10.87 -0.10
N THR A 37 -5.16 -10.28 0.87
CA THR A 37 -5.78 -9.98 2.16
C THR A 37 -6.64 -8.74 1.98
N LEU A 38 -7.95 -8.91 2.20
CA LEU A 38 -9.01 -7.98 1.79
C LEU A 38 -8.72 -6.48 2.02
N PRO A 39 -8.15 -6.03 3.16
CA PRO A 39 -7.84 -4.62 3.39
C PRO A 39 -6.67 -4.06 2.58
N PHE A 40 -5.84 -4.91 1.98
CA PHE A 40 -4.70 -4.50 1.14
C PHE A 40 -5.02 -4.63 -0.35
N VAL A 41 -6.15 -5.23 -0.72
CA VAL A 41 -6.61 -5.33 -2.12
C VAL A 41 -6.82 -3.93 -2.72
N ALA A 42 -6.31 -3.70 -3.92
CA ALA A 42 -6.42 -2.42 -4.62
C ALA A 42 -7.88 -1.96 -4.81
N ILE A 43 -8.14 -0.65 -4.73
CA ILE A 43 -9.48 -0.07 -4.92
C ILE A 43 -10.09 -0.51 -6.25
N ALA A 44 -9.32 -0.50 -7.33
CA ALA A 44 -9.81 -0.93 -8.64
C ALA A 44 -10.28 -2.40 -8.66
N LEU A 45 -9.60 -3.29 -7.94
CA LEU A 45 -9.99 -4.71 -7.81
C LEU A 45 -11.20 -4.91 -6.89
N LEU A 46 -11.38 -4.05 -5.89
CA LEU A 46 -12.59 -4.04 -5.06
C LEU A 46 -13.82 -3.58 -5.83
N GLU A 47 -13.64 -2.72 -6.83
CA GLU A 47 -14.71 -2.19 -7.68
C GLU A 47 -14.98 -3.03 -8.94
N ASN A 48 -13.95 -3.70 -9.48
CA ASN A 48 -14.04 -4.61 -10.61
C ASN A 48 -13.15 -5.84 -10.36
N GLN A 49 -13.77 -6.94 -9.93
CA GLN A 49 -13.08 -8.18 -9.60
C GLN A 49 -12.54 -8.90 -10.84
N ASP A 50 -13.08 -8.60 -12.03
CA ASP A 50 -12.69 -9.21 -13.30
C ASP A 50 -11.55 -8.47 -14.00
N ALA A 51 -11.00 -7.44 -13.38
CA ALA A 51 -9.86 -6.71 -13.90
C ALA A 51 -8.61 -7.61 -14.03
N ASP A 52 -7.96 -7.54 -15.20
CA ASP A 52 -6.64 -8.13 -15.39
C ASP A 52 -5.65 -7.56 -14.39
N HIS A 53 -4.80 -8.42 -13.84
CA HIS A 53 -3.80 -8.01 -12.87
C HIS A 53 -2.84 -6.95 -13.45
N GLN A 54 -2.56 -5.91 -12.66
CA GLN A 54 -1.67 -4.82 -12.99
C GLN A 54 -0.64 -4.62 -11.87
N ILE A 55 0.59 -4.24 -12.22
CA ILE A 55 1.67 -3.98 -11.25
C ILE A 55 1.26 -2.97 -10.16
N GLY A 56 0.44 -1.98 -10.52
CA GLY A 56 0.00 -0.97 -9.55
C GLY A 56 -0.96 -1.52 -8.50
N PHE A 57 -1.52 -2.72 -8.65
CA PHE A 57 -2.25 -3.38 -7.57
C PHE A 57 -1.33 -3.76 -6.41
N ASP A 58 -0.11 -4.25 -6.71
CA ASP A 58 0.89 -4.56 -5.70
C ASP A 58 1.45 -3.29 -5.07
N VAL A 59 1.64 -2.23 -5.86
CA VAL A 59 2.04 -0.90 -5.37
C VAL A 59 1.01 -0.35 -4.39
N GLU A 60 -0.28 -0.46 -4.73
CA GLU A 60 -1.36 -0.02 -3.84
C GLU A 60 -1.39 -0.85 -2.55
N ALA A 61 -1.20 -2.17 -2.64
CA ALA A 61 -1.12 -3.04 -1.47
C ALA A 61 0.04 -2.68 -0.54
N LEU A 62 1.22 -2.34 -1.10
CA LEU A 62 2.36 -1.86 -0.33
C LEU A 62 2.05 -0.53 0.37
N MET A 63 1.45 0.42 -0.35
CA MET A 63 1.05 1.70 0.24
C MET A 63 0.08 1.49 1.42
N TRP A 64 -0.94 0.65 1.25
CA TRP A 64 -1.88 0.34 2.33
C TRP A 64 -1.20 -0.33 3.52
N THR A 65 -0.19 -1.16 3.26
CA THR A 65 0.62 -1.79 4.31
C THR A 65 1.39 -0.74 5.12
N LEU A 66 2.04 0.23 4.45
CA LEU A 66 2.77 1.31 5.11
C LEU A 66 1.83 2.17 5.98
N LEU A 67 0.74 2.67 5.40
CA LEU A 67 -0.26 3.50 6.09
C LEU A 67 -0.88 2.77 7.29
N TRP A 68 -1.05 1.45 7.19
CA TRP A 68 -1.49 0.62 8.31
C TRP A 68 -0.43 0.50 9.41
N ILE A 69 0.83 0.21 9.05
CA ILE A 69 1.93 0.01 10.02
C ILE A 69 2.13 1.27 10.87
N VAL A 70 2.28 2.42 10.21
CA VAL A 70 2.62 3.70 10.87
C VAL A 70 1.52 4.22 11.79
N ARG A 71 0.33 3.62 11.71
CA ARG A 71 -0.83 4.05 12.47
C ARG A 71 -1.25 3.04 13.53
N VAL A 72 -1.05 1.73 13.30
CA VAL A 72 -1.56 0.66 14.17
C VAL A 72 -0.51 0.04 15.09
N TYR A 73 0.79 0.15 14.75
CA TYR A 73 1.86 -0.47 15.52
C TYR A 73 2.71 0.56 16.28
N GLU A 74 3.22 0.16 17.44
CA GLU A 74 4.25 0.85 18.21
C GLU A 74 5.18 -0.24 18.78
N GLU A 75 6.48 -0.10 18.58
CA GLU A 75 7.48 -1.09 19.04
C GLU A 75 7.15 -2.54 18.66
N GLY A 76 6.61 -2.75 17.45
CA GLY A 76 6.25 -4.09 16.94
C GLY A 76 5.04 -4.73 17.64
N LYS A 77 4.34 -4.00 18.51
CA LYS A 77 3.06 -4.42 19.10
C LYS A 77 1.94 -3.60 18.50
N THR A 78 0.79 -4.22 18.32
CA THR A 78 -0.43 -3.45 18.03
C THR A 78 -0.70 -2.55 19.22
N VAL A 79 -0.78 -1.25 19.01
CA VAL A 79 -1.12 -0.32 20.09
C VAL A 79 -2.58 -0.59 20.44
N ASN A 80 -2.81 -1.33 21.52
CA ASN A 80 -4.12 -1.43 22.15
C ASN A 80 -4.43 -0.14 22.93
N THR A 81 -4.14 1.03 22.34
CA THR A 81 -4.87 2.23 22.71
C THR A 81 -6.34 1.90 22.50
N PRO A 82 -7.20 1.97 23.53
CA PRO A 82 -8.61 1.60 23.40
C PRO A 82 -9.17 2.34 22.20
N PHE A 83 -9.45 1.57 21.14
CA PHE A 83 -9.65 2.01 19.76
C PHE A 83 -10.16 3.44 19.65
N HIS A 84 -9.25 4.42 19.67
CA HIS A 84 -9.55 5.77 19.23
C HIS A 84 -10.10 5.67 17.81
N PRO A 85 -10.95 6.61 17.38
CA PRO A 85 -11.49 6.62 16.03
C PRO A 85 -10.35 6.50 15.03
N HIS A 86 -10.17 5.32 14.46
CA HIS A 86 -9.11 5.03 13.53
C HIS A 86 -9.76 4.75 12.18
N PRO A 87 -9.40 5.49 11.13
CA PRO A 87 -10.11 5.43 9.84
C PRO A 87 -10.06 4.04 9.21
N LEU A 88 -9.04 3.23 9.56
CA LEU A 88 -8.87 1.86 9.05
C LEU A 88 -9.45 0.78 9.98
N LYS A 89 -10.01 1.14 11.15
CA LYS A 89 -10.51 0.18 12.16
C LYS A 89 -11.56 -0.77 11.59
N ASN A 90 -12.44 -0.24 10.74
CA ASN A 90 -13.57 -0.99 10.21
C ASN A 90 -13.22 -1.81 8.96
N TRP A 91 -12.01 -1.67 8.40
CA TRP A 91 -11.59 -2.40 7.19
C TRP A 91 -11.65 -3.92 7.36
N PHE A 92 -11.41 -4.42 8.58
CA PHE A 92 -11.28 -5.85 8.85
C PHE A 92 -12.56 -6.52 9.38
N TRP A 93 -13.53 -5.75 9.91
CA TRP A 93 -14.58 -6.32 10.76
C TRP A 93 -16.01 -5.90 10.43
N ASN A 94 -16.23 -4.84 9.63
CA ASN A 94 -17.57 -4.29 9.37
C ASN A 94 -17.74 -3.81 7.92
N CYS A 95 -17.60 -4.70 6.94
CA CYS A 95 -17.85 -4.37 5.54
C CYS A 95 -18.96 -5.27 5.00
N GLY A 96 -20.11 -4.68 4.66
CA GLY A 96 -21.25 -5.41 4.10
C GLY A 96 -21.04 -5.79 2.63
N SER A 97 -20.12 -5.11 1.95
CA SER A 97 -19.71 -5.37 0.56
C SER A 97 -18.25 -4.97 0.29
N LEU A 98 -17.68 -5.44 -0.82
CA LEU A 98 -16.37 -4.97 -1.32
C LEU A 98 -16.39 -3.49 -1.70
N SER A 99 -17.53 -3.00 -2.19
CA SER A 99 -17.72 -1.60 -2.53
C SER A 99 -17.64 -0.70 -1.29
N ASP A 100 -18.06 -1.20 -0.12
CA ASP A 100 -17.91 -0.46 1.15
C ASP A 100 -16.43 -0.28 1.50
N ILE A 101 -15.60 -1.28 1.23
CA ILE A 101 -14.15 -1.22 1.49
C ILE A 101 -13.50 -0.20 0.56
N ALA A 102 -13.83 -0.27 -0.73
CA ALA A 102 -13.36 0.72 -1.71
C ALA A 102 -13.75 2.14 -1.30
N ALA A 103 -15.00 2.34 -0.85
CA ALA A 103 -15.49 3.62 -0.39
C ALA A 103 -14.76 4.11 0.86
N HIS A 104 -14.53 3.25 1.87
CA HIS A 104 -13.76 3.60 3.06
C HIS A 104 -12.32 3.98 2.74
N LYS A 105 -11.67 3.24 1.84
CA LYS A 105 -10.31 3.56 1.38
C LYS A 105 -10.24 4.91 0.68
N LYS A 106 -11.17 5.17 -0.25
CA LYS A 106 -11.28 6.47 -0.93
C LYS A 106 -11.54 7.59 0.07
N ALA A 107 -12.48 7.39 1.00
CA ALA A 107 -12.79 8.37 2.03
C ALA A 107 -11.59 8.64 2.96
N TYR A 108 -10.77 7.65 3.25
CA TYR A 108 -9.54 7.86 4.02
C TYR A 108 -8.50 8.68 3.26
N LEU A 109 -8.35 8.46 1.95
CA LEU A 109 -7.44 9.25 1.09
C LEU A 109 -7.97 10.66 0.76
N LEU A 110 -9.29 10.84 0.74
CA LEU A 110 -9.97 12.09 0.40
C LEU A 110 -10.39 12.91 1.64
N GLY A 111 -10.39 12.29 2.82
CA GLY A 111 -11.08 12.77 4.01
C GLY A 111 -10.28 13.80 4.77
N GLU A 112 -10.90 14.96 4.96
CA GLU A 112 -10.39 16.13 5.67
C GLU A 112 -9.84 15.81 7.08
N PRO A 113 -8.78 16.50 7.53
CA PRO A 113 -8.11 16.28 8.81
C PRO A 113 -9.05 16.57 10.00
N PRO A 114 -8.86 15.86 11.13
CA PRO A 114 -7.83 16.34 12.05
C PRO A 114 -6.82 15.27 12.48
N HIS A 115 -6.75 14.11 11.84
CA HIS A 115 -5.88 13.03 12.32
C HIS A 115 -4.55 12.98 11.56
N PRO A 116 -3.41 12.88 12.26
CA PRO A 116 -2.15 12.56 11.62
C PRO A 116 -2.25 11.20 10.92
N TRP A 117 -1.54 11.07 9.80
CA TRP A 117 -1.36 9.83 9.05
C TRP A 117 -0.59 8.78 9.86
N THR A 118 0.22 9.22 10.82
CA THR A 118 0.99 8.37 11.73
C THR A 118 0.44 8.42 13.15
N ASN A 119 0.87 7.48 14.00
CA ASN A 119 0.75 7.63 15.45
C ASN A 119 1.95 8.41 16.02
N ASP A 120 1.99 8.60 17.35
CA ASP A 120 3.03 9.39 18.02
C ASP A 120 4.44 8.77 17.87
N PHE A 121 4.53 7.44 17.81
CA PHE A 121 5.79 6.72 17.61
C PHE A 121 6.38 7.02 16.24
N TYR A 122 5.55 7.04 15.20
CA TYR A 122 5.94 7.30 13.82
C TYR A 122 5.77 8.77 13.38
N LYS A 123 5.60 9.71 14.32
CA LYS A 123 5.32 11.14 14.01
C LYS A 123 6.31 11.78 13.03
N ASP A 124 7.55 11.31 13.03
CA ASP A 124 8.61 11.86 12.15
C ASP A 124 8.38 11.47 10.68
N LEU A 125 7.59 10.43 10.40
CA LEU A 125 7.17 10.02 9.05
C LEU A 125 5.89 10.71 8.57
N GLU A 126 5.28 11.58 9.37
CA GLU A 126 4.01 12.26 9.05
C GLU A 126 4.06 13.03 7.71
N PRO A 127 5.12 13.81 7.40
CA PRO A 127 5.21 14.50 6.12
C PRO A 127 5.19 13.53 4.93
N ASP A 128 5.97 12.44 5.02
CA ASP A 128 6.13 11.45 3.95
C ASP A 128 4.83 10.68 3.73
N MET A 129 4.19 10.21 4.81
CA MET A 129 2.93 9.46 4.71
C MET A 129 1.79 10.33 4.18
N ARG A 130 1.76 11.62 4.55
CA ARG A 130 0.84 12.60 3.98
C ARG A 130 1.12 12.82 2.50
N SER A 131 2.38 12.97 2.11
CA SER A 131 2.80 13.15 0.71
C SER A 131 2.37 11.94 -0.14
N LEU A 132 2.67 10.73 0.33
CA LEU A 132 2.30 9.47 -0.31
C LEU A 132 0.78 9.33 -0.48
N ALA A 133 0.02 9.52 0.59
CA ALA A 133 -1.44 9.41 0.55
C ALA A 133 -2.07 10.46 -0.38
N THR A 134 -1.57 11.69 -0.36
CA THR A 134 -2.03 12.78 -1.25
C THR A 134 -1.77 12.42 -2.72
N MET A 135 -0.54 11.98 -3.04
CA MET A 135 -0.17 11.56 -4.39
C MET A 135 -1.08 10.45 -4.91
N TRP A 136 -1.33 9.43 -4.09
CA TRP A 136 -2.20 8.33 -4.49
C TRP A 136 -3.65 8.76 -4.65
N SER A 137 -4.14 9.64 -3.77
CA SER A 137 -5.47 10.25 -3.87
C SER A 137 -5.66 10.99 -5.20
N ASP A 138 -4.67 11.78 -5.62
CA ASP A 138 -4.69 12.51 -6.89
C ASP A 138 -4.72 11.57 -8.11
N LEU A 139 -3.90 10.52 -8.09
CA LEU A 139 -3.89 9.48 -9.12
C LEU A 139 -5.27 8.81 -9.24
N LEU A 140 -5.88 8.42 -8.12
CA LEU A 140 -7.21 7.81 -8.08
C LEU A 140 -8.32 8.77 -8.50
N TRP A 141 -8.18 10.06 -8.21
CA TRP A 141 -9.10 11.08 -8.64
C TRP A 141 -9.10 11.22 -10.17
N ASP A 142 -7.93 11.22 -10.79
CA ASP A 142 -7.79 11.25 -12.25
C ASP A 142 -8.31 9.98 -12.92
N GLN A 143 -8.10 8.81 -12.31
CA GLN A 143 -8.73 7.55 -12.71
C GLN A 143 -10.26 7.64 -12.65
N THR A 144 -10.80 8.23 -11.58
CA THR A 144 -12.25 8.43 -11.42
C THR A 144 -12.82 9.35 -12.50
N LYS A 145 -12.13 10.45 -12.83
CA LYS A 145 -12.50 11.33 -13.96
C LYS A 145 -12.48 10.57 -15.29
N ALA A 146 -11.43 9.79 -15.53
CA ALA A 146 -11.29 9.04 -16.78
C ALA A 146 -12.40 7.98 -16.94
N ARG A 147 -12.77 7.28 -15.86
CA ARG A 147 -13.91 6.33 -15.86
C ARG A 147 -15.23 7.01 -16.22
N ARG A 148 -15.50 8.21 -15.71
CA ARG A 148 -16.71 8.98 -16.08
C ARG A 148 -16.79 9.28 -17.58
N GLN A 149 -15.65 9.37 -18.25
CA GLN A 149 -15.57 9.66 -19.69
C GLN A 149 -15.54 8.41 -20.56
N LYS A 150 -14.87 7.34 -20.09
CA LYS A 150 -14.55 6.15 -20.90
C LYS A 150 -15.37 4.90 -20.57
N GLY A 151 -16.10 4.89 -19.45
CA GLY A 151 -16.84 3.73 -18.95
C GLY A 151 -16.30 3.20 -17.63
N GLY A 152 -17.14 2.47 -16.90
CA GLY A 152 -16.90 2.05 -15.50
C GLY A 152 -15.66 1.17 -15.30
N ASP A 153 -15.37 0.29 -16.25
CA ASP A 153 -14.30 -0.71 -16.13
C ASP A 153 -12.91 -0.17 -16.52
N PHE A 154 -12.82 1.10 -16.93
CA PHE A 154 -11.57 1.71 -17.36
C PHE A 154 -10.52 1.68 -16.23
N LEU A 155 -9.32 1.19 -16.56
CA LEU A 155 -8.12 1.24 -15.72
C LEU A 155 -7.04 2.09 -16.40
N SER A 156 -6.58 3.12 -15.68
CA SER A 156 -5.55 4.03 -16.17
C SER A 156 -4.16 3.47 -15.90
N ASP A 157 -3.33 3.41 -16.94
CA ASP A 157 -1.89 3.13 -16.83
C ASP A 157 -1.15 4.14 -15.95
N LYS A 158 -1.69 5.36 -15.82
CA LYS A 158 -1.13 6.39 -14.92
C LYS A 158 -1.28 6.06 -13.45
N VAL A 159 -2.16 5.11 -13.11
CA VAL A 159 -2.36 4.65 -11.73
C VAL A 159 -1.84 3.23 -11.59
N TYR A 160 -2.35 2.30 -12.41
CA TYR A 160 -2.11 0.88 -12.23
C TYR A 160 -1.03 0.30 -13.16
N GLY A 161 -0.68 1.02 -14.22
CA GLY A 161 0.33 0.58 -15.17
C GLY A 161 1.75 1.06 -14.83
N LYS A 162 2.67 0.81 -15.76
CA LYS A 162 4.08 1.23 -15.65
C LYS A 162 4.26 2.74 -15.37
N PRO A 163 3.50 3.66 -15.98
CA PRO A 163 3.61 5.09 -15.62
C PRO A 163 3.32 5.37 -14.15
N GLY A 164 2.27 4.75 -13.56
CA GLY A 164 1.97 4.90 -12.13
C GLY A 164 3.10 4.36 -11.23
N PHE A 165 3.64 3.19 -11.59
CA PHE A 165 4.81 2.62 -10.91
C PHE A 165 6.02 3.58 -10.94
N LEU A 166 6.31 4.21 -12.09
CA LEU A 166 7.40 5.17 -12.21
C LEU A 166 7.18 6.42 -11.37
N SER A 167 5.94 6.88 -11.21
CA SER A 167 5.61 8.00 -10.31
C SER A 167 5.95 7.67 -8.86
N ILE A 168 5.57 6.48 -8.39
CA ILE A 168 5.89 6.04 -7.02
C ILE A 168 7.39 5.79 -6.85
N GLN A 169 8.06 5.21 -7.85
CA GLN A 169 9.52 5.08 -7.81
C GLN A 169 10.21 6.45 -7.75
N GLY A 170 9.70 7.44 -8.49
CA GLY A 170 10.18 8.82 -8.44
C GLY A 170 9.96 9.46 -7.08
N TRP A 171 8.80 9.24 -6.47
CA TRP A 171 8.51 9.66 -5.10
C TRP A 171 9.50 9.04 -4.09
N MET A 172 9.68 7.72 -4.14
CA MET A 172 10.59 7.02 -3.23
C MET A 172 12.01 7.59 -3.31
N LYS A 173 12.49 7.87 -4.52
CA LYS A 173 13.80 8.52 -4.74
C LYS A 173 13.86 9.95 -4.20
N GLY A 174 12.80 10.72 -4.41
CA GLY A 174 12.72 12.11 -3.96
C GLY A 174 12.75 12.23 -2.44
N GLU A 175 12.09 11.29 -1.75
CA GLU A 175 12.02 11.25 -0.29
C GLU A 175 13.12 10.37 0.35
N GLY A 176 14.01 9.76 -0.44
CA GLY A 176 15.10 8.89 0.06
C GLY A 176 14.65 7.53 0.61
N TRP A 177 13.46 7.07 0.24
CA TRP A 177 12.88 5.77 0.64
C TRP A 177 13.42 4.56 -0.15
N ASP A 178 14.18 4.79 -1.20
CA ASP A 178 14.88 3.73 -1.94
C ASP A 178 16.27 3.41 -1.38
N GLU A 179 16.69 4.13 -0.34
CA GLU A 179 17.96 3.92 0.35
C GLU A 179 17.74 3.68 1.86
N PRO A 180 18.57 2.86 2.51
CA PRO A 180 18.51 2.71 3.95
C PRO A 180 18.99 4.00 4.63
N TRP A 181 18.26 4.45 5.66
CA TRP A 181 18.66 5.62 6.46
C TRP A 181 20.06 5.46 7.05
N GLU A 182 20.39 4.25 7.51
CA GLU A 182 21.73 3.90 7.95
C GLU A 182 22.36 2.88 7.01
N HIS A 183 23.47 3.25 6.39
CA HIS A 183 24.27 2.29 5.63
C HIS A 183 24.95 1.33 6.60
N CYS A 184 24.59 0.05 6.54
CA CYS A 184 25.30 -0.98 7.27
C CYS A 184 26.77 -1.03 6.79
N LEU A 185 27.70 -1.17 7.75
CA LEU A 185 29.14 -1.19 7.52
C LEU A 185 29.65 -2.55 6.97
N CYS A 186 28.78 -3.54 6.83
CA CYS A 186 29.16 -4.87 6.40
C CYS A 186 29.14 -5.00 4.87
N LYS A 187 29.94 -5.92 4.32
CA LYS A 187 30.14 -6.04 2.87
C LYS A 187 29.07 -6.88 2.15
N HIS A 188 28.23 -7.63 2.88
CA HIS A 188 27.27 -8.58 2.29
C HIS A 188 25.91 -8.49 3.02
N HIS A 189 24.87 -8.01 2.32
CA HIS A 189 23.49 -7.88 2.83
C HIS A 189 22.54 -8.92 2.24
N CYS A 190 23.02 -10.12 1.98
CA CYS A 190 22.19 -11.20 1.46
C CYS A 190 22.13 -12.28 2.53
N ALA A 191 20.91 -12.67 2.93
CA ALA A 191 20.76 -13.99 3.52
C ALA A 191 21.06 -15.00 2.40
N GLU A 192 21.97 -15.93 2.64
CA GLU A 192 22.13 -17.14 1.82
C GLU A 192 20.78 -17.87 1.67
#